data_AF-A0A7C5YM90-F1
#
_entry.id   AF-A0A7C5YM90-F1
#
_cell.length_a   1.000
_cell.length_b   1.000
_cell.length_c   1.000
_cell.angle_alpha   90.00
_cell.angle_beta   90.00
_cell.angle_gamma   90.00
#
_symmetry.space_group_name_H-M   'P 1'
#
loop_
_entity.id
_entity.type
_entity.pdbx_description
1 polymer ?
#
loop_
_entity_poly.entity_id
_entity_poly.type
_entity_poly.pdbx_seq_one_letter_code
_entity_poly.pdbx_strand_id
1 'polypeptide(L)'
;EGDKKVQAYNYRLNLTKRTDNRSLIAAPPDYDPNLYAEIVERVREGILWHPMEVVSLVKLPQEKFDANNTPGPFASTDFIGANYDYPEADWHRREQIARAHRNYIIGLLYFLQTDPRLPNEFRVAAQHWGFAADEFVENENFPTQLYVREARRIVGEYIFTEHDARPVFEGRRAPVHEDSIAVAEYPIDSHATTPRDPNQPYLHEGFFYLPQITVPSHVPYRVMVPAGRGTEDEERVKQVDNLLVCGAVSATHIGFGTLRLEPVWMALGQAAGTAAHLALTQNPENPSVRSVPVDKLQRLLLEQGQVIAFFTDLPQPNTDEFAAVQFFAVRGFFDTYEARPNDFVDEVAARKMLHRFAELIHRLIPYAFGTANEKPTQGDMVRWLAALLGTSDSEIVKRCDIRNFQPTEPITRSELCIWLYRLWWNL
;
A
#
# COMPACT_ATOMS: atom_id res chain seq x y z
N GLU A 1 0.90 26.71 -4.09
CA GLU A 1 2.16 25.98 -3.88
C GLU A 1 2.05 25.21 -2.57
N GLY A 2 2.61 24.00 -2.48
CA GLY A 2 2.67 23.24 -1.22
C GLY A 2 3.76 23.80 -0.30
N ASP A 3 3.69 23.52 1.00
CA ASP A 3 4.77 23.85 1.93
C ASP A 3 5.85 22.76 1.96
N LYS A 4 6.87 22.93 2.82
CA LYS A 4 7.98 21.98 2.97
C LYS A 4 7.75 20.88 4.00
N LYS A 5 6.55 20.82 4.59
CA LYS A 5 6.29 19.93 5.73
C LYS A 5 5.96 18.54 5.22
N VAL A 6 6.54 17.54 5.86
CA VAL A 6 6.28 16.12 5.60
C VAL A 6 6.05 15.41 6.92
N GLN A 7 5.51 14.20 6.85
CA GLN A 7 5.19 13.40 8.03
C GLN A 7 6.39 13.24 8.96
N ALA A 8 6.18 13.37 10.28
CA ALA A 8 7.24 13.23 11.27
C ALA A 8 7.97 11.88 11.19
N TYR A 9 9.27 11.89 11.51
CA TYR A 9 10.09 10.68 11.54
C TYR A 9 10.30 10.20 12.98
N ASN A 10 10.64 8.92 13.13
CA ASN A 10 11.04 8.36 14.43
C ASN A 10 12.05 7.22 14.26
N TYR A 11 12.24 6.45 15.33
CA TYR A 11 12.83 5.11 15.28
C TYR A 11 11.86 4.10 15.88
N ARG A 12 11.82 2.89 15.31
CA ARG A 12 11.09 1.75 15.89
C ARG A 12 12.01 0.98 16.84
N LEU A 13 11.73 1.03 18.13
CA LEU A 13 12.65 0.56 19.17
C LEU A 13 12.37 -0.88 19.58
N ASN A 14 13.41 -1.63 19.95
CA ASN A 14 13.26 -2.93 20.60
C ASN A 14 13.42 -2.75 22.12
N LEU A 15 12.30 -2.71 22.84
CA LEU A 15 12.28 -2.57 24.30
C LEU A 15 12.03 -3.92 24.99
N THR A 16 12.49 -4.05 26.23
CA THR A 16 12.18 -5.21 27.07
C THR A 16 12.09 -4.83 28.55
N LYS A 17 11.41 -5.69 29.31
CA LYS A 17 11.36 -5.67 30.77
C LYS A 17 12.24 -6.73 31.43
N ARG A 18 12.81 -7.65 30.64
CA ARG A 18 13.63 -8.75 31.12
C ARG A 18 14.91 -8.24 31.75
N THR A 19 15.07 -8.41 33.06
CA THR A 19 16.21 -7.85 33.81
C THR A 19 17.55 -8.42 33.36
N ASP A 20 17.58 -9.65 32.83
CA ASP A 20 18.76 -10.31 32.26
C ASP A 20 19.12 -9.81 30.85
N ASN A 21 18.21 -9.15 30.15
CA ASN A 21 18.38 -8.67 28.77
C ASN A 21 18.06 -7.18 28.60
N ARG A 22 17.98 -6.41 29.69
CA ARG A 22 17.62 -4.99 29.64
C ARG A 22 18.86 -4.12 29.78
N SER A 23 19.15 -3.38 28.71
CA SER A 23 20.13 -2.30 28.74
C SER A 23 19.50 -1.02 29.30
N LEU A 24 20.17 -0.39 30.27
CA LEU A 24 19.67 0.82 30.93
C LEU A 24 19.83 2.05 30.04
N ILE A 25 18.89 2.99 30.18
CA ILE A 25 18.86 4.20 29.37
C ILE A 25 19.57 5.33 30.12
N ALA A 26 20.61 5.89 29.51
CA ALA A 26 21.32 7.05 30.02
C ALA A 26 20.84 8.34 29.33
N ALA A 27 21.11 9.49 29.95
CA ALA A 27 20.83 10.78 29.34
C ALA A 27 21.62 10.94 28.03
N PRO A 28 20.99 11.38 26.93
CA PRO A 28 21.71 11.64 25.68
C PRO A 28 22.53 12.95 25.78
N PRO A 29 23.47 13.18 24.85
CA PRO A 29 24.08 14.50 24.68
C PRO A 29 23.03 15.59 24.45
N ASP A 30 23.27 16.79 25.01
CA ASP A 30 22.40 17.96 24.89
C ASP A 30 20.95 17.72 25.37
N TYR A 31 20.78 16.80 26.32
CA TYR A 31 19.47 16.50 26.92
C TYR A 31 18.82 17.75 27.54
N ASP A 32 17.67 18.13 27.00
CA ASP A 32 16.79 19.16 27.58
C ASP A 32 15.47 18.52 28.02
N PRO A 33 15.22 18.42 29.35
CA PRO A 33 13.98 17.83 29.85
C PRO A 33 12.75 18.71 29.58
N ASN A 34 12.90 19.94 29.08
CA ASN A 34 11.76 20.81 28.73
C ASN A 34 11.09 20.42 27.43
N LEU A 35 11.77 19.68 26.54
CA LEU A 35 11.17 19.11 25.33
C LEU A 35 9.99 18.17 25.65
N TYR A 36 9.96 17.61 26.85
CA TYR A 36 8.96 16.64 27.30
C TYR A 36 8.05 17.18 28.40
N ALA A 37 8.12 18.48 28.71
CA ALA A 37 7.42 19.08 29.85
C ALA A 37 5.90 18.88 29.79
N GLU A 38 5.30 18.78 28.60
CA GLU A 38 3.86 18.56 28.46
C GLU A 38 3.40 17.22 29.07
N ILE A 39 4.28 16.21 29.13
CA ILE A 39 3.97 14.91 29.75
C ILE A 39 3.63 15.12 31.23
N VAL A 40 4.36 15.99 31.93
CA VAL A 40 4.11 16.30 33.34
C VAL A 40 2.72 16.88 33.52
N GLU A 41 2.33 17.81 32.66
CA GLU A 41 1.00 18.41 32.72
C GLU A 41 -0.09 17.37 32.41
N ARG A 42 0.10 16.51 31.40
CA ARG A 42 -0.86 15.42 31.09
C ARG A 42 -1.00 14.40 32.21
N VAL A 43 0.07 14.09 32.94
CA VAL A 43 0.01 13.21 34.13
C VAL A 43 -0.77 13.91 35.25
N ARG A 44 -0.54 15.20 35.51
CA ARG A 44 -1.27 15.97 36.54
C ARG A 44 -2.76 16.08 36.23
N GLU A 45 -3.12 16.22 34.97
CA GLU A 45 -4.50 16.29 34.50
C GLU A 45 -5.21 14.92 34.50
N GLY A 46 -4.49 13.81 34.76
CA GLY A 46 -5.05 12.46 34.70
C GLY A 46 -5.36 11.98 33.27
N ILE A 47 -4.71 12.57 32.26
CA ILE A 47 -4.82 12.14 30.86
C ILE A 47 -3.88 10.97 30.59
N LEU A 48 -2.68 10.99 31.19
CA LEU A 48 -1.65 9.97 31.03
C LEU A 48 -1.45 9.23 32.35
N TRP A 49 -1.78 7.93 32.39
CA TRP A 49 -1.79 7.15 33.65
C TRP A 49 -0.53 6.31 33.82
N HIS A 50 0.00 5.78 32.73
CA HIS A 50 1.17 4.91 32.72
C HIS A 50 2.26 5.45 31.78
N PRO A 51 3.56 5.40 32.14
CA PRO A 51 4.66 5.97 31.35
C PRO A 51 4.72 5.45 29.93
N MET A 52 4.45 4.16 29.74
CA MET A 52 4.54 3.56 28.41
C MET A 52 3.33 3.86 27.52
N GLU A 53 2.32 4.61 27.97
CA GLU A 53 1.28 5.11 27.06
C GLU A 53 1.85 6.10 26.03
N VAL A 54 2.99 6.74 26.32
CA VAL A 54 3.65 7.64 25.36
C VAL A 54 4.28 6.91 24.18
N VAL A 55 4.34 5.57 24.18
CA VAL A 55 4.81 4.76 23.05
C VAL A 55 3.86 3.60 22.77
N SER A 56 3.61 3.32 21.49
CA SER A 56 2.76 2.20 21.09
C SER A 56 3.60 0.93 21.13
N LEU A 57 3.18 -0.06 21.91
CA LEU A 57 3.93 -1.30 22.12
C LEU A 57 3.26 -2.49 21.42
N VAL A 58 3.97 -3.12 20.49
CA VAL A 58 3.57 -4.40 19.88
C VAL A 58 4.48 -5.50 20.43
N LYS A 59 3.88 -6.59 20.92
CA LYS A 59 4.64 -7.73 21.45
C LYS A 59 5.44 -8.41 20.33
N LEU A 60 6.71 -8.64 20.61
CA LEU A 60 7.59 -9.48 19.81
C LEU A 60 7.89 -10.78 20.58
N PRO A 61 8.42 -11.82 19.90
CA PRO A 61 8.94 -13.01 20.57
C PRO A 61 9.97 -12.67 21.68
N GLN A 62 10.21 -13.62 22.59
CA GLN A 62 11.25 -13.53 23.62
C GLN A 62 11.07 -12.37 24.63
N GLU A 63 9.80 -11.98 24.87
CA GLU A 63 9.41 -10.90 25.80
C GLU A 63 10.03 -9.53 25.43
N LYS A 64 10.14 -9.30 24.13
CA LYS A 64 10.52 -8.00 23.55
C LYS A 64 9.28 -7.27 23.04
N PHE A 65 9.43 -6.00 22.80
CA PHE A 65 8.36 -5.13 22.31
C PHE A 65 8.92 -4.21 21.25
N ASP A 66 8.24 -4.14 20.13
CA ASP A 66 8.42 -3.07 19.17
C ASP A 66 7.71 -1.81 19.71
N ALA A 67 8.44 -0.72 19.87
CA ALA A 67 7.92 0.55 20.34
C ALA A 67 7.90 1.57 19.19
N ASN A 68 6.74 2.19 18.99
CA ASN A 68 6.49 3.20 17.97
C ASN A 68 5.79 4.43 18.56
N ASN A 69 5.50 5.43 17.73
CA ASN A 69 4.76 6.62 18.13
C ASN A 69 3.35 6.28 18.62
N THR A 70 2.94 6.87 19.75
CA THR A 70 1.55 6.93 20.18
C THR A 70 0.98 8.30 19.83
N PRO A 71 -0.09 8.37 19.02
CA PRO A 71 -0.81 9.62 18.87
C PRO A 71 -1.55 9.98 20.15
N GLY A 72 -1.32 11.18 20.66
CA GLY A 72 -1.97 11.68 21.86
C GLY A 72 -1.50 13.09 22.21
N PRO A 73 -2.16 13.77 23.16
CA PRO A 73 -1.88 15.17 23.53
C PRO A 73 -0.59 15.31 24.37
N PHE A 74 0.48 14.59 24.04
CA PHE A 74 1.75 14.52 24.76
C PHE A 74 2.93 14.07 23.88
N ALA A 75 4.15 14.37 24.32
CA ALA A 75 5.40 14.00 23.64
C ALA A 75 5.48 12.48 23.47
N SER A 76 5.73 12.06 22.23
CA SER A 76 5.93 10.66 21.84
C SER A 76 7.19 10.58 20.96
N THR A 77 7.45 9.44 20.34
CA THR A 77 8.71 9.16 19.63
C THR A 77 8.85 9.87 18.29
N ASP A 78 7.78 10.41 17.72
CA ASP A 78 7.87 11.29 16.56
C ASP A 78 8.52 12.63 16.94
N PHE A 79 9.65 12.97 16.32
CA PHE A 79 10.31 14.27 16.51
C PHE A 79 9.83 15.27 15.45
N ILE A 80 8.62 15.78 15.67
CA ILE A 80 7.87 16.54 14.66
C ILE A 80 8.63 17.82 14.26
N GLY A 81 8.82 18.03 12.96
CA GLY A 81 9.44 19.23 12.39
C GLY A 81 10.97 19.21 12.31
N ALA A 82 11.63 18.29 13.01
CA ALA A 82 13.08 18.11 12.93
C ALA A 82 13.53 17.49 11.59
N ASN A 83 12.59 16.95 10.81
CA ASN A 83 12.83 16.22 9.58
C ASN A 83 12.63 17.03 8.29
N TYR A 84 12.20 18.31 8.35
CA TYR A 84 11.83 19.08 7.16
C TYR A 84 12.95 19.22 6.12
N ASP A 85 14.20 19.34 6.56
CA ASP A 85 15.33 19.48 5.64
C ASP A 85 15.78 18.12 5.06
N TYR A 86 15.37 16.99 5.65
CA TYR A 86 15.87 15.65 5.31
C TYR A 86 15.70 15.28 3.82
N PRO A 87 14.56 15.56 3.16
CA PRO A 87 14.36 15.18 1.75
C PRO A 87 15.44 15.78 0.84
N GLU A 88 15.81 17.04 1.08
CA GLU A 88 16.74 17.81 0.25
C GLU A 88 18.20 17.82 0.76
N ALA A 89 18.41 17.32 1.99
CA ALA A 89 19.71 17.30 2.64
C ALA A 89 20.73 16.35 1.99
N ASP A 90 22.01 16.71 2.11
CA ASP A 90 23.13 15.82 1.86
C ASP A 90 23.29 14.76 2.98
N TRP A 91 24.22 13.83 2.80
CA TRP A 91 24.44 12.73 3.74
C TRP A 91 24.85 13.19 5.14
N HIS A 92 25.69 14.21 5.24
CA HIS A 92 26.15 14.73 6.53
C HIS A 92 24.99 15.36 7.30
N ARG A 93 24.16 16.17 6.63
CA ARG A 93 22.97 16.77 7.25
C ARG A 93 21.92 15.72 7.60
N ARG A 94 21.71 14.70 6.77
CA ARG A 94 20.82 13.57 7.09
C ARG A 94 21.30 12.80 8.33
N GLU A 95 22.60 12.61 8.48
CA GLU A 95 23.17 11.97 9.67
C GLU A 95 22.95 12.82 10.93
N GLN A 96 23.13 14.14 10.86
CA GLN A 96 22.80 15.06 11.96
C GLN A 96 21.33 14.97 12.36
N ILE A 97 20.42 14.95 11.37
CA ILE A 97 18.98 14.80 11.60
C ILE A 97 18.69 13.45 12.28
N ALA A 98 19.27 12.36 11.78
CA ALA A 98 19.12 11.02 12.36
C ALA A 98 19.61 10.97 13.83
N ARG A 99 20.78 11.56 14.12
CA ARG A 99 21.31 11.66 15.48
C ARG A 99 20.41 12.50 16.39
N ALA A 100 19.85 13.60 15.89
CA ALA A 100 18.91 14.43 16.65
C ALA A 100 17.64 13.64 17.01
N HIS A 101 17.10 12.84 16.10
CA HIS A 101 15.95 11.96 16.36
C HIS A 101 16.29 10.86 17.37
N ARG A 102 17.46 10.23 17.26
CA ARG A 102 17.96 9.26 18.25
C ARG A 102 18.03 9.89 19.64
N ASN A 103 18.69 11.04 19.76
CA ASN A 103 18.86 11.74 21.04
C ASN A 103 17.51 12.18 21.62
N TYR A 104 16.59 12.69 20.79
CA TYR A 104 15.24 13.04 21.22
C TYR A 104 14.49 11.84 21.82
N ILE A 105 14.57 10.66 21.19
CA ILE A 105 13.88 9.46 21.68
C ILE A 105 14.54 8.91 22.96
N ILE A 106 15.87 8.85 23.01
CA ILE A 106 16.60 8.44 24.22
C ILE A 106 16.28 9.40 25.38
N GLY A 107 16.25 10.71 25.10
CA GLY A 107 15.89 11.74 26.07
C GLY A 107 14.46 11.58 26.58
N LEU A 108 13.50 11.24 25.72
CA LEU A 108 12.13 10.95 26.11
C LEU A 108 12.09 9.77 27.10
N LEU A 109 12.73 8.65 26.77
CA LEU A 109 12.72 7.48 27.64
C LEU A 109 13.46 7.74 28.97
N TYR A 110 14.57 8.46 28.92
CA TYR A 110 15.31 8.88 30.12
C TYR A 110 14.47 9.81 31.01
N PHE A 111 13.75 10.76 30.41
CA PHE A 111 12.85 11.69 31.10
C PHE A 111 11.78 10.94 31.89
N LEU A 112 11.10 9.96 31.26
CA LEU A 112 10.09 9.13 31.92
C LEU A 112 10.63 8.40 33.15
N GLN A 113 11.91 8.01 33.14
CA GLN A 113 12.55 7.25 34.21
C GLN A 113 13.11 8.11 35.34
N THR A 114 13.38 9.39 35.10
CA THR A 114 14.25 10.18 36.00
C THR A 114 13.67 11.52 36.42
N ASP A 115 12.86 12.20 35.59
CA ASP A 115 12.51 13.61 35.83
C ASP A 115 11.65 13.78 37.09
N PRO A 116 12.13 14.52 38.11
CA PRO A 116 11.47 14.61 39.41
C PRO A 116 10.11 15.32 39.38
N ARG A 117 9.74 15.96 38.26
CA ARG A 117 8.40 16.55 38.08
C ARG A 117 7.31 15.48 37.90
N LEU A 118 7.69 14.24 37.55
CA LEU A 118 6.78 13.09 37.43
C LEU A 118 6.61 12.37 38.79
N PRO A 119 5.42 11.80 39.07
CA PRO A 119 5.20 10.99 40.28
C PRO A 119 6.19 9.84 40.41
N ASN A 120 6.53 9.48 41.66
CA ASN A 120 7.53 8.44 41.91
C ASN A 120 7.12 7.07 41.32
N GLU A 121 5.86 6.68 41.49
CA GLU A 121 5.33 5.43 40.95
C GLU A 121 5.39 5.38 39.42
N PHE A 122 5.16 6.50 38.75
CA PHE A 122 5.26 6.64 37.30
C PHE A 122 6.70 6.41 36.82
N ARG A 123 7.68 7.04 37.50
CA ARG A 123 9.10 6.83 37.19
C ARG A 123 9.56 5.40 37.46
N VAL A 124 9.16 4.82 38.59
CA VAL A 124 9.47 3.42 38.92
C VAL A 124 8.90 2.48 37.87
N ALA A 125 7.67 2.70 37.40
CA ALA A 125 7.09 1.91 36.31
C ALA A 125 7.91 2.04 35.01
N ALA A 126 8.38 3.24 34.67
CA ALA A 126 9.22 3.46 33.49
C ALA A 126 10.58 2.76 33.60
N GLN A 127 11.18 2.73 34.78
CA GLN A 127 12.47 2.07 35.06
C GLN A 127 12.43 0.54 34.88
N HIS A 128 11.24 -0.05 34.75
CA HIS A 128 11.12 -1.45 34.38
C HIS A 128 11.49 -1.71 32.92
N TRP A 129 11.58 -0.67 32.09
CA TRP A 129 11.84 -0.75 30.65
C TRP A 129 13.24 -0.28 30.29
N GLY A 130 13.79 -0.88 29.25
CA GLY A 130 15.05 -0.49 28.62
C GLY A 130 15.18 -1.10 27.24
N PHE A 131 16.29 -0.83 26.55
CA PHE A 131 16.57 -1.46 25.27
C PHE A 131 16.85 -2.96 25.45
N ALA A 132 16.48 -3.78 24.48
CA ALA A 132 16.88 -5.18 24.45
C ALA A 132 18.39 -5.29 24.19
N ALA A 133 19.14 -5.80 25.16
CA ALA A 133 20.60 -5.81 25.17
C ALA A 133 21.21 -6.73 24.09
N ASP A 134 20.43 -7.66 23.56
CA ASP A 134 20.80 -8.59 22.49
C ASP A 134 20.40 -8.10 21.08
N GLU A 135 19.68 -6.98 20.97
CA GLU A 135 19.32 -6.35 19.69
C GLU A 135 20.27 -5.19 19.41
N PHE A 136 20.64 -4.98 18.13
CA PHE A 136 21.48 -3.87 17.68
C PHE A 136 22.74 -3.62 18.55
N VAL A 137 23.42 -4.70 18.96
CA VAL A 137 24.55 -4.68 19.91
C VAL A 137 25.64 -3.68 19.50
N GLU A 138 25.92 -3.60 18.19
CA GLU A 138 26.94 -2.71 17.62
C GLU A 138 26.55 -1.22 17.62
N ASN A 139 25.29 -0.90 17.91
CA ASN A 139 24.75 0.47 17.91
C ASN A 139 24.11 0.84 19.25
N GLU A 140 24.72 0.37 20.35
CA GLU A 140 24.28 0.65 21.73
C GLU A 140 22.83 0.24 21.98
N ASN A 141 22.43 -0.90 21.40
CA ASN A 141 21.07 -1.44 21.46
C ASN A 141 19.97 -0.56 20.85
N PHE A 142 20.37 0.41 20.02
CA PHE A 142 19.46 1.31 19.33
C PHE A 142 19.37 0.94 17.83
N PRO A 143 18.19 0.99 17.19
CA PRO A 143 18.06 0.70 15.76
C PRO A 143 18.93 1.62 14.88
N THR A 144 19.49 1.08 13.80
CA THR A 144 20.45 1.80 12.95
C THR A 144 19.80 2.76 11.95
N GLN A 145 18.53 2.52 11.58
CA GLN A 145 17.87 3.23 10.49
C GLN A 145 16.75 4.13 11.01
N LEU A 146 16.81 5.41 10.64
CA LEU A 146 15.74 6.37 10.87
C LEU A 146 14.49 5.94 10.10
N TYR A 147 13.34 5.96 10.76
CA TYR A 147 12.06 5.66 10.14
C TYR A 147 11.54 6.88 9.36
N VAL A 148 12.02 6.98 8.13
CA VAL A 148 11.63 8.02 7.16
C VAL A 148 10.30 7.63 6.54
N ARG A 149 9.24 8.37 6.85
CA ARG A 149 7.88 8.09 6.33
C ARG A 149 7.62 8.66 4.95
N GLU A 150 8.20 9.82 4.64
CA GLU A 150 8.02 10.52 3.38
C GLU A 150 9.28 11.31 3.05
N ALA A 151 9.75 11.23 1.81
CA ALA A 151 10.88 11.99 1.29
C ALA A 151 10.64 12.29 -0.21
N ARG A 152 11.72 12.52 -0.98
CA ARG A 152 11.63 12.71 -2.43
C ARG A 152 10.92 11.52 -3.08
N ARG A 153 9.96 11.83 -3.95
CA ARG A 153 9.23 10.87 -4.79
C ARG A 153 9.41 11.25 -6.25
N ILE A 154 9.28 10.28 -7.13
CA ILE A 154 9.20 10.57 -8.56
C ILE A 154 7.85 11.22 -8.90
N VAL A 155 7.84 12.03 -9.95
CA VAL A 155 6.61 12.27 -10.71
C VAL A 155 6.54 11.19 -11.77
N GLY A 156 5.59 10.28 -11.61
CA GLY A 156 5.37 9.13 -12.48
C GLY A 156 4.33 9.41 -13.56
N GLU A 157 4.18 8.48 -14.50
CA GLU A 157 3.16 8.54 -15.56
C GLU A 157 1.72 8.56 -15.00
N TYR A 158 1.55 8.13 -13.75
CA TYR A 158 0.35 8.33 -12.96
C TYR A 158 0.71 8.84 -11.56
N ILE A 159 -0.08 9.77 -11.02
CA ILE A 159 0.07 10.25 -9.65
C ILE A 159 -1.08 9.65 -8.84
N PHE A 160 -0.76 8.73 -7.93
CA PHE A 160 -1.78 8.16 -7.04
C PHE A 160 -2.26 9.20 -6.02
N THR A 161 -3.56 9.33 -5.86
CA THR A 161 -4.22 10.36 -5.05
C THR A 161 -5.11 9.72 -3.98
N GLU A 162 -5.66 10.54 -3.09
CA GLU A 162 -6.69 10.09 -2.15
C GLU A 162 -7.89 9.46 -2.87
N HIS A 163 -8.27 9.98 -4.04
CA HIS A 163 -9.41 9.50 -4.82
C HIS A 163 -9.23 8.04 -5.25
N ASP A 164 -7.99 7.60 -5.48
CA ASP A 164 -7.69 6.22 -5.85
C ASP A 164 -7.91 5.22 -4.71
N ALA A 165 -7.93 5.70 -3.46
CA ALA A 165 -8.14 4.90 -2.25
C ALA A 165 -9.53 5.08 -1.62
N ARG A 166 -10.40 5.85 -2.28
CA ARG A 166 -11.78 6.10 -1.83
C ARG A 166 -12.78 5.35 -2.70
N PRO A 167 -13.93 4.94 -2.14
CA PRO A 167 -14.94 4.26 -2.93
C PRO A 167 -15.53 5.23 -3.95
N VAL A 168 -15.77 4.77 -5.18
CA VAL A 168 -16.39 5.60 -6.23
C VAL A 168 -17.81 6.04 -5.85
N PHE A 169 -18.50 5.21 -5.08
CA PHE A 169 -19.79 5.47 -4.43
C PHE A 169 -19.86 4.66 -3.14
N GLU A 170 -20.73 5.04 -2.20
CA GLU A 170 -20.94 4.26 -0.98
C GLU A 170 -21.24 2.78 -1.28
N GLY A 171 -20.53 1.88 -0.59
CA GLY A 171 -20.64 0.42 -0.81
C GLY A 171 -19.99 -0.11 -2.09
N ARG A 172 -19.28 0.74 -2.86
CA ARG A 172 -18.53 0.34 -4.07
C ARG A 172 -17.03 0.34 -3.83
N ARG A 173 -16.31 -0.30 -4.74
CA ARG A 173 -14.85 -0.35 -4.71
C ARG A 173 -14.19 0.96 -5.10
N ALA A 174 -12.89 1.06 -4.88
CA ALA A 174 -12.08 2.17 -5.37
C ALA A 174 -12.05 2.21 -6.92
N PRO A 175 -11.64 3.33 -7.54
CA PRO A 175 -11.44 3.41 -8.99
C PRO A 175 -10.63 2.24 -9.53
N VAL A 176 -11.08 1.74 -10.68
CA VAL A 176 -10.43 0.61 -11.34
C VAL A 176 -9.29 1.13 -12.24
N HIS A 177 -8.12 0.52 -12.10
CA HIS A 177 -6.97 0.74 -12.98
C HIS A 177 -6.69 -0.54 -13.77
N GLU A 178 -6.86 -0.48 -15.09
CA GLU A 178 -6.59 -1.62 -16.00
C GLU A 178 -5.16 -2.13 -15.93
N ASP A 179 -4.25 -1.22 -15.61
CA ASP A 179 -2.82 -1.49 -15.43
C ASP A 179 -2.43 -1.77 -13.97
N SER A 180 -3.38 -2.13 -13.10
CA SER A 180 -3.10 -2.50 -11.71
C SER A 180 -2.16 -3.69 -11.62
N ILE A 181 -1.14 -3.58 -10.77
CA ILE A 181 -0.15 -4.64 -10.52
C ILE A 181 -0.05 -5.02 -9.05
N ALA A 182 -0.72 -4.29 -8.17
CA ALA A 182 -0.75 -4.57 -6.73
C ALA A 182 -2.03 -4.02 -6.11
N VAL A 183 -2.24 -4.35 -4.84
CA VAL A 183 -3.33 -3.83 -4.01
C VAL A 183 -2.73 -3.03 -2.85
N ALA A 184 -3.33 -1.89 -2.53
CA ALA A 184 -3.11 -1.21 -1.25
C ALA A 184 -4.36 -1.33 -0.38
N GLU A 185 -4.22 -1.98 0.77
CA GLU A 185 -5.28 -2.26 1.73
C GLU A 185 -4.85 -1.75 3.11
N TYR A 186 -4.68 -0.45 3.22
CA TYR A 186 -4.49 0.21 4.51
C TYR A 186 -5.16 1.57 4.50
N PRO A 187 -5.76 2.00 5.62
CA PRO A 187 -6.34 3.32 5.71
C PRO A 187 -5.36 4.42 5.34
N ILE A 188 -5.84 5.45 4.66
CA ILE A 188 -5.06 6.66 4.44
C ILE A 188 -4.69 7.22 5.81
N ASP A 189 -3.39 7.22 6.11
CA ASP A 189 -2.85 7.70 7.37
C ASP A 189 -1.70 8.68 7.15
N SER A 190 -1.58 9.59 8.11
CA SER A 190 -0.49 10.54 8.15
C SER A 190 -0.13 10.83 9.60
N HIS A 191 1.17 11.03 9.82
CA HIS A 191 1.69 11.56 11.07
C HIS A 191 1.72 13.08 11.07
N ALA A 192 1.80 13.66 12.26
CA ALA A 192 1.82 15.11 12.42
C ALA A 192 2.94 15.74 11.59
N THR A 193 2.61 16.81 10.88
CA THR A 193 3.51 17.53 9.98
C THR A 193 3.97 18.83 10.60
N THR A 194 3.29 19.36 11.62
CA THR A 194 3.66 20.60 12.33
C THR A 194 3.88 20.33 13.81
N PRO A 195 4.96 20.88 14.43
CA PRO A 195 5.15 20.83 15.87
C PRO A 195 3.92 21.32 16.61
N ARG A 196 3.61 20.68 17.74
CA ARG A 196 2.42 21.04 18.51
C ARG A 196 2.49 22.45 19.06
N ASP A 197 1.33 23.10 19.09
CA ASP A 197 1.09 24.27 19.91
C ASP A 197 0.70 23.81 21.32
N PRO A 198 1.49 24.10 22.37
CA PRO A 198 1.14 23.75 23.75
C PRO A 198 -0.20 24.34 24.21
N ASN A 199 -0.70 25.40 23.58
CA ASN A 199 -2.01 25.98 23.86
C ASN A 199 -3.16 25.23 23.18
N GLN A 200 -2.86 24.38 22.20
CA GLN A 200 -3.80 23.54 21.47
C GLN A 200 -3.28 22.09 21.39
N PRO A 201 -3.05 21.42 22.53
CA PRO A 201 -2.32 20.14 22.59
C PRO A 201 -3.04 18.99 21.87
N TYR A 202 -4.33 19.14 21.57
CA TYR A 202 -5.13 18.17 20.81
C TYR A 202 -5.09 18.42 19.29
N LEU A 203 -4.57 19.56 18.85
CA LEU A 203 -4.45 19.89 17.44
C LEU A 203 -3.10 19.37 16.91
N HIS A 204 -3.16 18.24 16.24
CA HIS A 204 -2.02 17.64 15.56
C HIS A 204 -2.19 17.83 14.06
N GLU A 205 -1.78 18.99 13.54
CA GLU A 205 -1.88 19.26 12.11
C GLU A 205 -1.10 18.21 11.30
N GLY A 206 -1.73 17.71 10.23
CA GLY A 206 -1.23 16.61 9.41
C GLY A 206 -1.44 15.20 9.99
N PHE A 207 -1.84 15.05 11.25
CA PHE A 207 -2.13 13.72 11.81
C PHE A 207 -3.56 13.29 11.50
N PHE A 208 -3.73 12.16 10.82
CA PHE A 208 -5.04 11.56 10.60
C PHE A 208 -4.92 10.07 10.31
N TYR A 209 -6.01 9.35 10.57
CA TYR A 209 -6.20 7.94 10.23
C TYR A 209 -7.63 7.79 9.74
N LEU A 210 -7.83 7.44 8.46
CA LEU A 210 -9.10 7.59 7.77
C LEU A 210 -9.72 6.24 7.32
N PRO A 211 -9.91 5.26 8.22
CA PRO A 211 -10.44 3.94 7.84
C PRO A 211 -11.89 3.98 7.37
N GLN A 212 -12.66 5.02 7.74
CA GLN A 212 -14.08 5.13 7.39
C GLN A 212 -14.31 5.51 5.93
N ILE A 213 -13.30 6.07 5.27
CA ILE A 213 -13.40 6.51 3.86
C ILE A 213 -12.40 5.80 2.95
N THR A 214 -11.46 5.04 3.51
CA THR A 214 -10.47 4.28 2.73
C THR A 214 -11.00 2.89 2.43
N VAL A 215 -10.81 2.43 1.20
CA VAL A 215 -11.18 1.09 0.75
C VAL A 215 -10.00 0.45 -0.02
N PRO A 216 -9.91 -0.90 -0.09
CA PRO A 216 -8.84 -1.57 -0.82
C PRO A 216 -8.73 -1.06 -2.27
N SER A 217 -7.54 -0.63 -2.68
CA SER A 217 -7.33 0.09 -3.95
C SER A 217 -6.41 -0.65 -4.91
N HIS A 218 -6.61 -0.39 -6.19
CA HIS A 218 -5.73 -0.86 -7.26
C HIS A 218 -4.51 0.06 -7.37
N VAL A 219 -3.31 -0.50 -7.47
CA VAL A 219 -2.07 0.27 -7.63
C VAL A 219 -1.59 0.14 -9.08
N PRO A 220 -1.77 1.19 -9.92
CA PRO A 220 -1.41 1.12 -11.34
C PRO A 220 0.10 1.07 -11.55
N TYR A 221 0.57 0.28 -12.53
CA TYR A 221 1.98 0.15 -12.90
C TYR A 221 2.67 1.51 -13.14
N ARG A 222 1.93 2.46 -13.72
CA ARG A 222 2.39 3.83 -14.02
C ARG A 222 2.86 4.65 -12.81
N VAL A 223 2.53 4.27 -11.56
CA VAL A 223 3.08 4.97 -10.37
C VAL A 223 4.58 4.74 -10.20
N MET A 224 5.10 3.63 -10.76
CA MET A 224 6.52 3.24 -10.67
C MET A 224 7.36 3.81 -11.81
N VAL A 225 6.73 4.24 -12.91
CA VAL A 225 7.40 4.67 -14.14
C VAL A 225 7.54 6.19 -14.12
N PRO A 226 8.76 6.76 -14.07
CA PRO A 226 8.95 8.21 -14.10
C PRO A 226 8.31 8.84 -15.35
N ALA A 227 7.54 9.91 -15.21
CA ALA A 227 6.96 10.63 -16.36
C ALA A 227 8.00 11.37 -17.20
N GLY A 228 9.24 11.48 -16.71
CA GLY A 228 10.27 12.37 -17.23
C GLY A 228 10.02 13.84 -16.88
N ARG A 229 8.84 14.25 -16.42
CA ARG A 229 8.52 15.64 -16.10
C ARG A 229 9.08 16.05 -14.72
N GLY A 230 9.76 17.20 -14.63
CA GLY A 230 10.23 17.74 -13.35
C GLY A 230 11.50 18.59 -13.38
N THR A 231 12.10 18.82 -14.55
CA THR A 231 13.23 19.74 -14.71
C THR A 231 12.95 20.71 -15.85
N GLU A 232 13.36 21.98 -15.72
CA GLU A 232 13.31 22.98 -16.81
C GLU A 232 14.20 22.58 -18.01
N ASP A 233 15.06 21.58 -17.82
CA ASP A 233 15.93 20.99 -18.83
C ASP A 233 15.22 19.82 -19.54
N GLU A 234 14.61 20.09 -20.70
CA GLU A 234 13.93 19.11 -21.55
C GLU A 234 14.81 17.93 -21.99
N GLU A 235 16.15 18.08 -21.97
CA GLU A 235 17.08 17.00 -22.31
C GLU A 235 17.32 16.06 -21.11
N ARG A 236 17.28 16.56 -19.87
CA ARG A 236 17.30 15.69 -18.66
C ARG A 236 16.01 14.93 -18.46
N VAL A 237 14.88 15.52 -18.85
CA VAL A 237 13.55 14.87 -18.89
C VAL A 237 13.57 13.58 -19.72
N LYS A 238 14.36 13.56 -20.81
CA LYS A 238 14.53 12.40 -21.69
C LYS A 238 15.52 11.34 -21.17
N GLN A 239 16.25 11.59 -20.07
CA GLN A 239 17.39 10.75 -19.65
C GLN A 239 17.06 9.67 -18.62
N VAL A 240 15.90 9.70 -17.96
CA VAL A 240 15.49 8.63 -17.04
C VAL A 240 14.53 7.68 -17.76
N ASP A 241 15.11 6.90 -18.66
CA ASP A 241 14.45 5.74 -19.25
C ASP A 241 14.90 4.46 -18.52
N ASN A 242 14.06 3.42 -18.50
CA ASN A 242 14.37 2.14 -17.84
C ASN A 242 14.65 2.16 -16.32
N LEU A 243 14.01 3.07 -15.60
CA LEU A 243 13.95 3.04 -14.13
C LEU A 243 12.56 2.64 -13.65
N LEU A 244 12.50 1.67 -12.74
CA LEU A 244 11.30 1.33 -11.97
C LEU A 244 11.52 1.69 -10.50
N VAL A 245 10.60 2.45 -9.93
CA VAL A 245 10.67 2.91 -8.54
C VAL A 245 9.59 2.23 -7.71
N CYS A 246 9.97 1.49 -6.66
CA CYS A 246 9.02 0.71 -5.87
C CYS A 246 8.62 1.38 -4.54
N GLY A 247 9.50 2.20 -3.96
CA GLY A 247 9.27 2.86 -2.66
C GLY A 247 8.87 4.32 -2.79
N ALA A 248 9.70 5.09 -3.51
CA ALA A 248 9.50 6.52 -3.76
C ALA A 248 8.52 6.78 -4.94
N VAL A 249 7.47 5.98 -5.03
CA VAL A 249 6.47 5.99 -6.12
C VAL A 249 5.74 7.33 -6.23
N SER A 250 5.18 7.55 -7.41
CA SER A 250 4.40 8.73 -7.74
C SER A 250 3.05 8.76 -7.04
N ALA A 251 2.91 9.67 -6.07
CA ALA A 251 1.69 9.88 -5.31
C ALA A 251 1.62 11.30 -4.73
N THR A 252 0.42 11.77 -4.43
CA THR A 252 0.24 12.97 -3.60
C THR A 252 0.63 12.68 -2.14
N HIS A 253 0.82 13.71 -1.33
CA HIS A 253 1.06 13.55 0.12
C HIS A 253 0.02 12.63 0.78
N ILE A 254 -1.27 12.85 0.46
CA ILE A 254 -2.39 12.08 1.00
C ILE A 254 -2.45 10.67 0.41
N GLY A 255 -2.34 10.53 -0.91
CA GLY A 255 -2.40 9.22 -1.58
C GLY A 255 -1.28 8.28 -1.15
N PHE A 256 -0.12 8.81 -0.77
CA PHE A 256 1.01 8.00 -0.34
C PHE A 256 0.83 7.37 1.03
N GLY A 257 -0.05 7.91 1.89
CA GLY A 257 -0.35 7.34 3.21
C GLY A 257 -0.72 5.87 3.15
N THR A 258 -1.49 5.46 2.13
CA THR A 258 -1.85 4.04 1.94
C THR A 258 -0.79 3.22 1.19
N LEU A 259 0.04 3.84 0.35
CA LEU A 259 1.06 3.15 -0.45
C LEU A 259 2.36 2.86 0.29
N ARG A 260 2.68 3.62 1.35
CA ARG A 260 3.99 3.62 2.02
C ARG A 260 4.20 2.48 3.02
N LEU A 261 3.68 1.30 2.71
CA LEU A 261 3.70 0.14 3.60
C LEU A 261 4.50 -1.00 2.98
N GLU A 262 5.18 -1.75 3.83
CA GLU A 262 6.05 -2.85 3.43
C GLU A 262 5.34 -3.87 2.53
N PRO A 263 4.09 -4.32 2.79
CA PRO A 263 3.40 -5.25 1.90
C PRO A 263 3.18 -4.70 0.49
N VAL A 264 2.86 -3.41 0.38
CA VAL A 264 2.67 -2.74 -0.91
C VAL A 264 4.01 -2.64 -1.64
N TRP A 265 5.07 -2.19 -0.97
CA TRP A 265 6.41 -2.11 -1.55
C TRP A 265 6.97 -3.47 -1.98
N MET A 266 6.66 -4.54 -1.24
CA MET A 266 7.01 -5.91 -1.63
C MET A 266 6.30 -6.33 -2.91
N ALA A 267 4.99 -6.08 -3.03
CA ALA A 267 4.22 -6.36 -4.24
C ALA A 267 4.70 -5.53 -5.45
N LEU A 268 5.03 -4.26 -5.23
CA LEU A 268 5.65 -3.39 -6.24
C LEU A 268 7.04 -3.89 -6.64
N GLY A 269 7.85 -4.38 -5.69
CA GLY A 269 9.14 -5.00 -5.96
C GLY A 269 9.04 -6.23 -6.85
N GLN A 270 8.09 -7.12 -6.58
CA GLN A 270 7.82 -8.28 -7.43
C GLN A 270 7.32 -7.86 -8.82
N ALA A 271 6.40 -6.89 -8.90
CA ALA A 271 5.94 -6.32 -10.16
C ALA A 271 7.08 -5.71 -10.97
N ALA A 272 7.99 -4.97 -10.33
CA ALA A 272 9.12 -4.34 -10.99
C ALA A 272 10.12 -5.36 -11.54
N GLY A 273 10.44 -6.40 -10.77
CA GLY A 273 11.32 -7.49 -11.24
C GLY A 273 10.75 -8.23 -12.45
N THR A 274 9.45 -8.56 -12.40
CA THR A 274 8.74 -9.22 -13.52
C THR A 274 8.64 -8.31 -14.74
N ALA A 275 8.40 -7.01 -14.54
CA ALA A 275 8.37 -6.02 -15.62
C ALA A 275 9.74 -5.86 -16.29
N ALA A 276 10.82 -5.81 -15.51
CA ALA A 276 12.19 -5.78 -16.03
C ALA A 276 12.51 -7.04 -16.85
N HIS A 277 12.10 -8.22 -16.37
CA HIS A 277 12.23 -9.47 -17.13
C HIS A 277 11.50 -9.39 -18.48
N LEU A 278 10.26 -8.91 -18.50
CA LEU A 278 9.49 -8.75 -19.74
C LEU A 278 10.12 -7.74 -20.69
N ALA A 279 10.60 -6.60 -20.18
CA ALA A 279 11.27 -5.57 -20.97
C ALA A 279 12.51 -6.16 -21.68
N LEU A 280 13.32 -6.95 -20.97
CA LEU A 280 14.53 -7.56 -21.51
C LEU A 280 14.26 -8.72 -22.49
N THR A 281 13.18 -9.48 -22.28
CA THR A 281 12.92 -10.71 -23.06
C THR A 281 12.05 -10.48 -24.28
N GLN A 282 11.12 -9.51 -24.25
CA GLN A 282 10.21 -9.27 -25.37
C GLN A 282 10.76 -8.29 -26.41
N ASN A 283 11.65 -7.38 -26.01
CA ASN A 283 12.34 -6.48 -26.92
C ASN A 283 13.82 -6.37 -26.56
N PRO A 284 14.62 -7.43 -26.75
CA PRO A 284 16.01 -7.48 -26.33
C PRO A 284 16.89 -6.42 -27.04
N GLU A 285 16.48 -5.98 -28.24
CA GLU A 285 17.21 -4.96 -29.01
C GLU A 285 17.01 -3.55 -28.45
N ASN A 286 15.85 -3.29 -27.84
CA ASN A 286 15.54 -2.00 -27.21
C ASN A 286 14.63 -2.18 -25.97
N PRO A 287 15.18 -2.70 -24.85
CA PRO A 287 14.39 -2.92 -23.65
C PRO A 287 13.81 -1.59 -23.15
N SER A 288 12.50 -1.55 -22.91
CA SER A 288 11.84 -0.40 -22.30
C SER A 288 10.82 -0.83 -21.26
N VAL A 289 10.94 -0.29 -20.04
CA VAL A 289 9.94 -0.48 -18.97
C VAL A 289 8.60 0.18 -19.29
N ARG A 290 8.57 1.13 -20.25
CA ARG A 290 7.34 1.80 -20.72
C ARG A 290 6.58 0.98 -21.75
N SER A 291 7.27 0.14 -22.50
CA SER A 291 6.66 -0.71 -23.53
C SER A 291 6.29 -2.11 -23.03
N VAL A 292 6.37 -2.35 -21.72
CA VAL A 292 5.97 -3.63 -21.12
C VAL A 292 4.47 -3.85 -21.33
N PRO A 293 4.03 -4.94 -21.99
CA PRO A 293 2.61 -5.26 -22.09
C PRO A 293 2.07 -5.63 -20.70
N VAL A 294 1.28 -4.74 -20.10
CA VAL A 294 0.84 -4.88 -18.71
C VAL A 294 -0.07 -6.10 -18.52
N ASP A 295 -0.81 -6.53 -19.53
CA ASP A 295 -1.58 -7.77 -19.50
C ASP A 295 -0.69 -9.01 -19.34
N LYS A 296 0.45 -9.06 -20.04
CA LYS A 296 1.45 -10.13 -19.90
C LYS A 296 2.18 -10.06 -18.55
N LEU A 297 2.44 -8.85 -18.05
CA LEU A 297 2.96 -8.65 -16.69
C LEU A 297 1.98 -9.22 -15.66
N GLN A 298 0.71 -8.80 -15.71
CA GLN A 298 -0.33 -9.29 -14.82
C GLN A 298 -0.45 -10.81 -14.89
N ARG A 299 -0.40 -11.41 -16.08
CA ARG A 299 -0.42 -12.87 -16.24
C ARG A 299 0.71 -13.55 -15.46
N LEU A 300 1.96 -13.10 -15.62
CA LEU A 300 3.09 -13.68 -14.89
C LEU A 300 2.96 -13.48 -13.37
N LEU A 301 2.48 -12.32 -12.93
CA LEU A 301 2.23 -12.06 -11.50
C LEU A 301 1.15 -13.00 -10.93
N LEU A 302 0.05 -13.20 -11.67
CA LEU A 302 -1.03 -14.09 -11.28
C LEU A 302 -0.60 -15.57 -11.26
N GLU A 303 0.22 -16.00 -12.22
CA GLU A 303 0.84 -17.34 -12.24
C GLU A 303 1.77 -17.57 -11.03
N GLN A 304 2.29 -16.50 -10.42
CA GLN A 304 3.09 -16.53 -9.20
C GLN A 304 2.27 -16.31 -7.92
N GLY A 305 0.93 -16.24 -8.03
CA GLY A 305 0.04 -16.06 -6.89
C GLY A 305 -0.06 -14.63 -6.36
N GLN A 306 0.48 -13.62 -7.06
CA GLN A 306 0.34 -12.23 -6.66
C GLN A 306 -1.09 -11.74 -6.82
N VAL A 307 -1.57 -10.98 -5.83
CA VAL A 307 -2.90 -10.36 -5.84
C VAL A 307 -2.81 -8.96 -6.46
N ILE A 308 -3.60 -8.71 -7.51
CA ILE A 308 -3.67 -7.42 -8.23
C ILE A 308 -5.03 -6.72 -8.05
N ALA A 309 -6.02 -7.42 -7.49
CA ALA A 309 -7.32 -6.88 -7.10
C ALA A 309 -7.82 -7.54 -5.81
N PHE A 310 -8.31 -6.73 -4.87
CA PHE A 310 -8.86 -7.24 -3.61
C PHE A 310 -10.26 -7.83 -3.79
N PHE A 311 -10.49 -8.99 -3.15
CA PHE A 311 -11.79 -9.62 -2.95
C PHE A 311 -11.87 -10.24 -1.55
N THR A 312 -13.04 -10.18 -0.91
CA THR A 312 -13.30 -10.85 0.37
C THR A 312 -13.49 -12.36 0.23
N ASP A 313 -13.83 -12.81 -0.98
CA ASP A 313 -14.07 -14.21 -1.38
C ASP A 313 -13.09 -14.63 -2.50
N LEU A 314 -11.83 -14.19 -2.36
CA LEU A 314 -10.78 -14.43 -3.35
C LEU A 314 -10.60 -15.94 -3.64
N PRO A 315 -10.63 -16.37 -4.92
CA PRO A 315 -10.35 -17.75 -5.29
C PRO A 315 -8.97 -18.23 -4.84
N GLN A 316 -8.77 -19.55 -4.79
CA GLN A 316 -7.48 -20.12 -4.37
C GLN A 316 -6.36 -19.74 -5.35
N PRO A 317 -5.20 -19.23 -4.88
CA PRO A 317 -4.06 -18.95 -5.73
C PRO A 317 -3.63 -20.15 -6.58
N ASN A 318 -2.97 -19.90 -7.72
CA ASN A 318 -2.52 -20.92 -8.66
C ASN A 318 -3.64 -21.74 -9.34
N THR A 319 -4.83 -21.16 -9.47
CA THR A 319 -5.95 -21.72 -10.24
C THR A 319 -6.31 -20.81 -11.42
N ASP A 320 -6.88 -21.38 -12.49
CA ASP A 320 -7.39 -20.60 -13.63
C ASP A 320 -8.46 -19.59 -13.16
N GLU A 321 -9.26 -19.97 -12.17
CA GLU A 321 -10.27 -19.11 -11.55
C GLU A 321 -9.64 -17.87 -10.91
N PHE A 322 -8.59 -18.04 -10.10
CA PHE A 322 -7.86 -16.93 -9.47
C PHE A 322 -7.28 -15.97 -10.51
N ALA A 323 -6.61 -16.48 -11.53
CA ALA A 323 -6.03 -15.65 -12.58
C ALA A 323 -7.13 -14.88 -13.34
N ALA A 324 -8.19 -15.59 -13.77
CA ALA A 324 -9.24 -14.99 -14.58
C ALA A 324 -10.05 -13.94 -13.82
N VAL A 325 -10.48 -14.23 -12.59
CA VAL A 325 -11.26 -13.31 -11.76
C VAL A 325 -10.48 -12.02 -11.51
N GLN A 326 -9.20 -12.13 -11.12
CA GLN A 326 -8.38 -10.94 -10.88
C GLN A 326 -8.05 -10.16 -12.15
N PHE A 327 -7.74 -10.84 -13.25
CA PHE A 327 -7.46 -10.20 -14.54
C PHE A 327 -8.63 -9.34 -15.02
N PHE A 328 -9.86 -9.80 -14.81
CA PHE A 328 -11.05 -9.03 -15.18
C PHE A 328 -11.50 -8.03 -14.09
N ALA A 329 -11.13 -8.24 -12.83
CA ALA A 329 -11.37 -7.27 -11.76
C ALA A 329 -10.68 -5.93 -12.01
N VAL A 330 -9.42 -5.97 -12.41
CA VAL A 330 -8.68 -4.76 -12.80
C VAL A 330 -9.21 -4.14 -14.10
N ARG A 331 -10.08 -4.85 -14.84
CA ARG A 331 -10.71 -4.37 -16.08
C ARG A 331 -12.19 -3.99 -15.92
N GLY A 332 -12.69 -3.90 -14.69
CA GLY A 332 -14.00 -3.33 -14.38
C GLY A 332 -15.18 -4.30 -14.45
N PHE A 333 -14.94 -5.62 -14.33
CA PHE A 333 -16.01 -6.62 -14.35
C PHE A 333 -16.78 -6.70 -13.02
N PHE A 334 -16.19 -6.19 -11.94
CA PHE A 334 -16.73 -6.25 -10.59
C PHE A 334 -16.76 -4.84 -10.02
N ASP A 335 -17.90 -4.44 -9.46
CA ASP A 335 -18.12 -3.11 -8.86
C ASP A 335 -18.08 -3.14 -7.32
N THR A 336 -17.99 -4.34 -6.72
CA THR A 336 -17.83 -4.58 -5.28
C THR A 336 -16.54 -5.36 -4.99
N TYR A 337 -16.33 -5.70 -3.72
CA TYR A 337 -15.24 -6.56 -3.26
C TYR A 337 -15.64 -8.04 -3.12
N GLU A 338 -16.79 -8.43 -3.67
CA GLU A 338 -17.21 -9.83 -3.75
C GLU A 338 -17.21 -10.28 -5.21
N ALA A 339 -16.41 -11.30 -5.52
CA ALA A 339 -16.37 -11.90 -6.86
C ALA A 339 -17.60 -12.78 -7.12
N ARG A 340 -18.07 -13.45 -6.06
CA ARG A 340 -19.12 -14.46 -6.04
C ARG A 340 -18.92 -15.52 -7.12
N PRO A 341 -17.77 -16.22 -7.12
CA PRO A 341 -17.36 -17.06 -8.25
C PRO A 341 -18.39 -18.15 -8.61
N ASN A 342 -19.04 -18.73 -7.60
CA ASN A 342 -19.99 -19.83 -7.76
C ASN A 342 -21.42 -19.38 -8.07
N ASP A 343 -21.72 -18.07 -8.00
CA ASP A 343 -23.04 -17.57 -8.37
C ASP A 343 -23.21 -17.71 -9.89
N PHE A 344 -24.43 -18.06 -10.31
CA PHE A 344 -24.79 -18.02 -11.72
C PHE A 344 -24.76 -16.59 -12.24
N VAL A 345 -24.32 -16.42 -13.48
CA VAL A 345 -24.40 -15.14 -14.17
C VAL A 345 -25.88 -14.81 -14.39
N ASP A 346 -26.30 -13.63 -13.96
CA ASP A 346 -27.61 -13.07 -14.31
C ASP A 346 -27.52 -12.21 -15.58
N GLU A 347 -28.67 -11.79 -16.13
CA GLU A 347 -28.75 -10.94 -17.31
C GLU A 347 -27.89 -9.67 -17.21
N VAL A 348 -27.91 -9.01 -16.05
CA VAL A 348 -27.21 -7.74 -15.82
C VAL A 348 -25.70 -7.94 -15.81
N ALA A 349 -25.22 -8.97 -15.11
CA ALA A 349 -23.82 -9.36 -15.06
C ALA A 349 -23.30 -9.78 -16.43
N ALA A 350 -24.06 -10.62 -17.16
CA ALA A 350 -23.74 -11.02 -18.52
C ALA A 350 -23.55 -9.80 -19.42
N ARG A 351 -24.53 -8.88 -19.43
CA ARG A 351 -24.45 -7.66 -20.24
C ARG A 351 -23.23 -6.83 -19.88
N LYS A 352 -22.99 -6.56 -18.59
CA LYS A 352 -21.83 -5.77 -18.14
C LYS A 352 -20.51 -6.40 -18.55
N MET A 353 -20.30 -7.68 -18.24
CA MET A 353 -19.03 -8.40 -18.49
C MET A 353 -18.75 -8.51 -19.98
N LEU A 354 -19.76 -8.84 -20.79
CA LEU A 354 -19.61 -9.02 -22.23
C LEU A 354 -19.44 -7.70 -22.98
N HIS A 355 -20.18 -6.65 -22.60
CA HIS A 355 -19.96 -5.31 -23.15
C HIS A 355 -18.54 -4.85 -22.87
N ARG A 356 -18.09 -5.02 -21.62
CA ARG A 356 -16.75 -4.64 -21.23
C ARG A 356 -15.68 -5.46 -21.95
N PHE A 357 -15.89 -6.76 -22.13
CA PHE A 357 -14.99 -7.59 -22.94
C PHE A 357 -14.89 -7.10 -24.37
N ALA A 358 -16.02 -6.82 -25.03
CA ALA A 358 -16.07 -6.30 -26.39
C ALA A 358 -15.31 -4.97 -26.53
N GLU A 359 -15.44 -4.07 -25.56
CA GLU A 359 -14.67 -2.82 -25.50
C GLU A 359 -13.17 -3.08 -25.42
N LEU A 360 -12.74 -3.96 -24.53
CA LEU A 360 -11.32 -4.29 -24.30
C LEU A 360 -10.65 -4.91 -25.54
N ILE A 361 -11.41 -5.62 -26.37
CA ILE A 361 -10.92 -6.24 -27.61
C ILE A 361 -11.25 -5.39 -28.86
N HIS A 362 -11.76 -4.18 -28.68
CA HIS A 362 -12.13 -3.23 -29.74
C HIS A 362 -13.11 -3.80 -30.78
N ARG A 363 -14.16 -4.48 -30.33
CA ARG A 363 -15.22 -5.06 -31.18
C ARG A 363 -16.57 -4.40 -30.92
N LEU A 364 -17.38 -4.30 -31.96
CA LEU A 364 -18.77 -3.86 -31.86
C LEU A 364 -19.64 -4.98 -31.26
N ILE A 365 -20.52 -4.60 -30.34
CA ILE A 365 -21.43 -5.54 -29.67
C ILE A 365 -22.56 -5.93 -30.63
N PRO A 366 -22.80 -7.22 -30.90
CA PRO A 366 -23.93 -7.66 -31.70
C PRO A 366 -25.28 -7.30 -31.05
N TYR A 367 -26.29 -6.94 -31.84
CA TYR A 367 -27.59 -6.43 -31.37
C TYR A 367 -28.36 -7.37 -30.40
N ALA A 368 -28.09 -8.68 -30.43
CA ALA A 368 -28.76 -9.70 -29.60
C ALA A 368 -27.99 -10.10 -28.32
N PHE A 369 -26.94 -9.34 -27.94
CA PHE A 369 -26.09 -9.66 -26.79
C PHE A 369 -26.80 -9.41 -25.45
N GLY A 370 -26.98 -10.46 -24.65
CA GLY A 370 -27.48 -10.34 -23.28
C GLY A 370 -28.96 -9.92 -23.16
N THR A 371 -29.76 -10.07 -24.23
CA THR A 371 -31.14 -9.54 -24.29
C THR A 371 -32.25 -10.59 -24.17
N ALA A 372 -31.97 -11.82 -23.72
CA ALA A 372 -32.96 -12.91 -23.85
C ALA A 372 -33.24 -13.76 -22.61
N ASN A 373 -32.28 -13.93 -21.67
CA ASN A 373 -32.43 -14.91 -20.58
C ASN A 373 -32.03 -14.31 -19.23
N GLU A 374 -32.93 -14.42 -18.24
CA GLU A 374 -32.68 -14.04 -16.84
C GLU A 374 -31.47 -14.79 -16.25
N LYS A 375 -31.27 -16.03 -16.70
CA LYS A 375 -30.12 -16.89 -16.38
C LYS A 375 -29.50 -17.44 -17.67
N PRO A 376 -28.51 -16.74 -18.24
CA PRO A 376 -27.82 -17.21 -19.43
C PRO A 376 -27.18 -18.59 -19.24
N THR A 377 -27.35 -19.42 -20.26
CA THR A 377 -26.77 -20.75 -20.32
C THR A 377 -25.35 -20.73 -20.91
N GLN A 378 -24.62 -21.83 -20.74
CA GLN A 378 -23.37 -22.07 -21.45
C GLN A 378 -23.53 -21.94 -22.97
N GLY A 379 -24.65 -22.44 -23.52
CA GLY A 379 -24.96 -22.34 -24.94
C GLY A 379 -25.21 -20.90 -25.41
N ASP A 380 -25.87 -20.08 -24.59
CA ASP A 380 -26.04 -18.65 -24.88
C ASP A 380 -24.70 -17.93 -24.96
N MET A 381 -23.83 -18.16 -23.97
CA MET A 381 -22.50 -17.54 -23.92
C MET A 381 -21.65 -17.91 -25.13
N VAL A 382 -21.63 -19.19 -25.51
CA VAL A 382 -20.89 -19.65 -26.69
C VAL A 382 -21.40 -18.96 -27.96
N ARG A 383 -22.72 -18.92 -28.19
CA ARG A 383 -23.30 -18.25 -29.37
C ARG A 383 -22.99 -16.75 -29.40
N TRP A 384 -23.10 -16.09 -28.25
CA TRP A 384 -22.79 -14.67 -28.14
C TRP A 384 -21.31 -14.43 -28.43
N LEU A 385 -20.39 -15.14 -27.79
CA LEU A 385 -18.96 -15.00 -28.05
C LEU A 385 -18.57 -15.34 -29.49
N ALA A 386 -19.21 -16.34 -30.10
CA ALA A 386 -19.03 -16.68 -31.51
C ALA A 386 -19.44 -15.51 -32.43
N ALA A 387 -20.60 -14.89 -32.17
CA ALA A 387 -21.05 -13.72 -32.89
C ALA A 387 -20.13 -12.50 -32.70
N LEU A 388 -19.63 -12.27 -31.48
CA LEU A 388 -18.72 -11.15 -31.17
C LEU A 388 -17.37 -11.29 -31.89
N LEU A 389 -16.84 -12.51 -31.95
CA LEU A 389 -15.53 -12.79 -32.58
C LEU A 389 -15.63 -13.12 -34.08
N GLY A 390 -16.84 -13.27 -34.62
CA GLY A 390 -17.07 -13.63 -36.03
C GLY A 390 -16.60 -15.05 -36.35
N THR A 391 -16.83 -16.00 -35.44
CA THR A 391 -16.40 -17.41 -35.54
C THR A 391 -17.55 -18.38 -35.26
N SER A 392 -17.30 -19.69 -35.26
CA SER A 392 -18.30 -20.71 -34.94
C SER A 392 -18.34 -21.06 -33.45
N ASP A 393 -19.48 -21.54 -32.98
CA ASP A 393 -19.67 -22.07 -31.62
C ASP A 393 -18.62 -23.13 -31.26
N SER A 394 -18.32 -24.04 -32.19
CA SER A 394 -17.30 -25.09 -32.02
C SER A 394 -15.90 -24.53 -31.81
N GLU A 395 -15.59 -23.40 -32.45
CA GLU A 395 -14.29 -22.75 -32.29
C GLU A 395 -14.18 -22.05 -30.93
N ILE A 396 -15.27 -21.45 -30.43
CA ILE A 396 -15.30 -20.91 -29.06
C ILE A 396 -15.07 -22.01 -28.02
N VAL A 397 -15.81 -23.13 -28.13
CA VAL A 397 -15.66 -24.29 -27.22
C VAL A 397 -14.21 -24.78 -27.20
N LYS A 398 -13.56 -24.83 -28.36
CA LYS A 398 -12.15 -25.22 -28.50
C LYS A 398 -11.20 -24.20 -27.88
N ARG A 399 -11.33 -22.90 -28.21
CA ARG A 399 -10.43 -21.84 -27.70
C ARG A 399 -10.55 -21.63 -26.19
N CYS A 400 -11.74 -21.86 -25.64
CA CYS A 400 -11.99 -21.81 -24.20
C CYS A 400 -11.57 -23.10 -23.47
N ASP A 401 -11.09 -24.15 -24.14
CA ASP A 401 -10.82 -25.50 -23.58
C ASP A 401 -11.99 -25.99 -22.69
N ILE A 402 -13.23 -25.94 -23.20
CA ILE A 402 -14.42 -26.37 -22.46
C ILE A 402 -14.55 -27.90 -22.58
N ARG A 403 -14.16 -28.62 -21.52
CA ARG A 403 -14.14 -30.09 -21.52
C ARG A 403 -15.50 -30.75 -21.28
N ASN A 404 -16.39 -30.08 -20.55
CA ASN A 404 -17.73 -30.57 -20.21
C ASN A 404 -18.78 -29.53 -20.60
N PHE A 405 -18.94 -29.30 -21.90
CA PHE A 405 -19.89 -28.32 -22.41
C PHE A 405 -21.33 -28.83 -22.26
N GLN A 406 -22.13 -28.12 -21.47
CA GLN A 406 -23.52 -28.44 -21.18
C GLN A 406 -24.40 -27.25 -21.59
N PRO A 407 -24.84 -27.18 -22.87
CA PRO A 407 -25.39 -25.96 -23.47
C PRO A 407 -26.68 -25.44 -22.81
N THR A 408 -27.38 -26.28 -22.05
CA THR A 408 -28.62 -25.94 -21.33
C THR A 408 -28.38 -25.53 -19.88
N GLU A 409 -27.20 -25.78 -19.33
CA GLU A 409 -26.89 -25.43 -17.94
C GLU A 409 -26.54 -23.95 -17.81
N PRO A 410 -26.91 -23.31 -16.68
CA PRO A 410 -26.47 -21.96 -16.37
C PRO A 410 -24.95 -21.90 -16.20
N ILE A 411 -24.35 -20.77 -16.55
CA ILE A 411 -22.92 -20.52 -16.39
C ILE A 411 -22.64 -19.76 -15.09
N THR A 412 -21.58 -20.12 -14.37
CA THR A 412 -21.14 -19.35 -13.19
C THR A 412 -20.30 -18.14 -13.58
N ARG A 413 -20.16 -17.19 -12.65
CA ARG A 413 -19.31 -16.00 -12.83
C ARG A 413 -17.85 -16.38 -13.06
N SER A 414 -17.35 -17.39 -12.35
CA SER A 414 -15.98 -17.89 -12.53
C SER A 414 -15.77 -18.60 -13.86
N GLU A 415 -16.71 -19.46 -14.28
CA GLU A 415 -16.67 -20.12 -15.59
C GLU A 415 -16.59 -19.09 -16.72
N LEU A 416 -17.43 -18.06 -16.68
CA LEU A 416 -17.40 -16.99 -17.68
C LEU A 416 -16.05 -16.24 -17.67
N CYS A 417 -15.52 -15.90 -16.49
CA CYS A 417 -14.19 -15.27 -16.41
C CYS A 417 -13.11 -16.16 -17.03
N ILE A 418 -13.09 -17.45 -16.71
CA ILE A 418 -12.10 -18.41 -17.24
C ILE A 418 -12.19 -18.49 -18.76
N TRP A 419 -13.41 -18.56 -19.32
CA TRP A 419 -13.61 -18.61 -20.78
C TRP A 419 -13.09 -17.36 -21.45
N LEU A 420 -13.45 -16.18 -20.94
CA LEU A 420 -12.98 -14.90 -21.47
C LEU A 420 -11.47 -14.74 -21.33
N TYR A 421 -10.88 -15.25 -20.25
CA TYR A 421 -9.43 -15.19 -20.01
C TYR A 421 -8.68 -16.07 -21.00
N ARG A 422 -9.17 -17.29 -21.26
CA ARG A 422 -8.62 -18.18 -22.29
C ARG A 422 -8.80 -17.59 -23.69
N LEU A 423 -9.94 -16.96 -23.98
CA LEU A 423 -10.13 -16.25 -25.24
C LEU A 423 -9.10 -15.12 -25.38
N TRP A 424 -8.93 -14.27 -24.38
CA TRP A 424 -7.96 -13.15 -24.41
C TRP A 424 -6.58 -13.59 -24.91
N TRP A 425 -6.08 -14.73 -24.45
CA TRP A 425 -4.77 -15.26 -24.84
C TRP A 425 -4.75 -16.05 -26.15
N ASN A 426 -5.90 -16.27 -26.79
CA ASN A 426 -6.08 -16.98 -28.05
C ASN A 426 -6.82 -16.12 -29.12
N LEU A 427 -6.85 -14.80 -28.95
CA LEU A 427 -7.50 -13.86 -29.88
C LEU A 427 -6.73 -13.66 -31.18
#